data_AF-A0A969JGN7-F1
#
_entry.id   AF-A0A969JGN7-F1
#
_cell.length_a   1.000
_cell.length_b   1.000
_cell.length_c   1.000
_cell.angle_alpha   90.00
_cell.angle_beta   90.00
_cell.angle_gamma   90.00
#
_symmetry.space_group_name_H-M   'P 1'
#
loop_
_entity.id
_entity.type
_entity.pdbx_description
1 polymer ?
#
loop_
_entity_poly.entity_id
_entity_poly.type
_entity_poly.pdbx_seq_one_letter_code
_entity_poly.pdbx_strand_id
1 'polypeptide(L)'
;NYQDIDIHLIHGADILLKGMSEKAGKAAEKYLRHLGVKLKMNAKVTDYDGETITCDDGTTYKTKKVIWAAGIIGNPVNGLSPSVFVRGKRLKVNRFNQVEGFSDVFALGDICYMEQPPTFAEGHPQVAQVAIQMAKI
;
A
#
# COMPACT_ATOMS: atom_id res chain seq x y z
N ASN A 1 14.79 -25.64 14.47
CA ASN A 1 15.06 -26.19 13.13
C ASN A 1 14.42 -25.25 12.12
N TYR A 2 15.20 -24.50 11.32
CA TYR A 2 14.62 -23.57 10.33
C TYR A 2 14.10 -24.28 9.07
N GLN A 3 14.41 -25.57 8.92
CA GLN A 3 13.96 -26.39 7.79
C GLN A 3 12.46 -26.69 7.81
N ASP A 4 11.77 -26.43 8.93
CA ASP A 4 10.32 -26.68 9.08
C ASP A 4 9.47 -25.41 8.81
N ILE A 5 10.07 -24.33 8.28
CA ILE A 5 9.39 -23.05 8.05
C ILE A 5 9.33 -22.75 6.56
N ASP A 6 8.10 -22.66 6.05
CA ASP A 6 7.82 -22.14 4.72
C ASP A 6 7.36 -20.67 4.79
N ILE A 7 7.97 -19.82 3.96
CA ILE A 7 7.55 -18.43 3.78
C ILE A 7 6.90 -18.27 2.42
N HIS A 8 5.65 -17.86 2.39
CA HIS A 8 4.90 -17.55 1.19
C HIS A 8 4.69 -16.04 1.07
N LEU A 9 5.06 -15.46 -0.08
CA LEU A 9 4.71 -14.08 -0.42
C LEU A 9 3.66 -14.10 -1.54
N ILE A 10 2.45 -13.66 -1.21
CA ILE A 10 1.34 -13.53 -2.15
C ILE A 10 1.28 -12.08 -2.62
N HIS A 11 1.31 -11.86 -3.93
CA HIS A 11 1.37 -10.54 -4.54
C HIS A 11 0.38 -10.40 -5.69
N GLY A 12 -0.42 -9.33 -5.66
CA GLY A 12 -1.50 -9.11 -6.63
C GLY A 12 -1.08 -8.58 -7.99
N ALA A 13 0.20 -8.21 -8.17
CA ALA A 13 0.74 -7.77 -9.45
C ALA A 13 1.64 -8.85 -10.07
N ASP A 14 2.03 -8.61 -11.32
CA ASP A 14 2.95 -9.41 -12.11
C ASP A 14 4.42 -9.20 -11.73
N ILE A 15 4.74 -8.06 -11.11
CA ILE A 15 6.10 -7.70 -10.71
C ILE A 15 6.15 -7.12 -9.29
N LEU A 16 7.21 -7.47 -8.54
CA LEU A 16 7.50 -6.85 -7.25
C LEU A 16 7.99 -5.42 -7.44
N LEU A 17 7.74 -4.56 -6.44
CA LEU A 17 8.24 -3.18 -6.41
C LEU A 17 7.85 -2.36 -7.66
N LYS A 18 6.59 -2.47 -8.11
CA LYS A 18 6.07 -1.82 -9.34
C LYS A 18 6.36 -0.31 -9.45
N GLY A 19 6.51 0.41 -8.34
CA GLY A 19 6.90 1.82 -8.32
C GLY A 19 8.39 2.09 -8.59
N MET A 20 9.19 1.05 -8.79
CA MET A 20 10.63 1.10 -9.09
C MET A 20 10.90 0.60 -10.52
N SER A 21 12.19 0.48 -10.88
CA SER A 21 12.57 -0.07 -12.19
C SER A 21 12.27 -1.56 -12.30
N GLU A 22 11.95 -2.03 -13.51
CA GLU A 22 11.74 -3.46 -13.80
C GLU A 22 12.95 -4.31 -13.40
N LYS A 23 14.16 -3.78 -13.59
CA LYS A 23 15.41 -4.42 -13.14
C LYS A 23 15.42 -4.65 -11.63
N ALA A 24 14.96 -3.67 -10.84
CA ALA A 24 14.88 -3.79 -9.39
C ALA A 24 13.84 -4.85 -8.98
N GLY A 25 12.67 -4.87 -9.63
CA GLY A 25 11.63 -5.89 -9.40
C GLY A 25 12.13 -7.31 -9.65
N LYS A 26 12.76 -7.55 -10.81
CA LYS A 26 13.36 -8.86 -11.15
C LYS A 26 14.49 -9.26 -10.21
N ALA A 27 15.33 -8.32 -9.80
CA ALA A 27 16.40 -8.57 -8.84
C ALA A 27 15.85 -8.99 -7.48
N ALA A 28 14.81 -8.30 -6.98
CA ALA A 28 14.13 -8.64 -5.73
C ALA A 28 13.48 -10.03 -5.81
N GLU A 29 12.80 -10.35 -6.91
CA GLU A 29 12.19 -11.67 -7.11
C GLU A 29 13.24 -12.79 -7.05
N LYS A 30 14.33 -12.64 -7.82
CA LYS A 30 15.44 -13.60 -7.83
C LYS A 30 16.03 -13.79 -6.44
N TYR A 31 16.23 -12.70 -5.71
CA TYR A 31 16.80 -12.72 -4.37
C TYR A 31 15.89 -13.44 -3.37
N LEU A 32 14.59 -13.14 -3.35
CA LEU A 32 13.63 -13.80 -2.46
C LEU A 32 13.51 -15.30 -2.75
N ARG A 33 13.46 -15.70 -4.03
CA ARG A 33 13.46 -17.12 -4.41
C ARG A 33 14.75 -17.83 -3.98
N HIS A 34 15.91 -17.17 -4.09
CA HIS A 34 17.18 -17.73 -3.62
C HIS A 34 17.19 -17.96 -2.10
N LEU A 35 16.48 -17.12 -1.33
CA LEU A 35 16.26 -17.31 0.11
C LEU A 35 15.22 -18.39 0.46
N GLY A 36 14.62 -19.05 -0.54
CA GLY A 36 13.60 -20.09 -0.34
C GLY A 36 12.18 -19.57 -0.20
N VAL A 37 11.92 -18.28 -0.41
CA VAL A 37 10.56 -17.71 -0.35
C VAL A 37 9.74 -18.20 -1.55
N LYS A 38 8.55 -18.75 -1.27
CA LYS A 38 7.59 -19.20 -2.27
C LYS A 38 6.74 -18.02 -2.72
N LEU A 39 6.98 -17.54 -3.93
CA LEU A 39 6.27 -16.38 -4.50
C LEU A 39 5.04 -16.82 -5.29
N LYS A 40 3.87 -16.28 -4.95
CA LYS A 40 2.62 -16.40 -5.71
C LYS A 40 2.27 -15.01 -6.25
N MET A 41 2.58 -14.78 -7.53
CA MET A 41 2.30 -13.53 -8.24
C MET A 41 0.91 -13.58 -8.88
N ASN A 42 0.38 -12.42 -9.29
CA ASN A 42 -0.95 -12.27 -9.91
C ASN A 42 -2.09 -12.90 -9.09
N ALA A 43 -1.97 -12.90 -7.76
CA ALA A 43 -2.99 -13.44 -6.88
C ALA A 43 -3.27 -12.45 -5.74
N LYS A 44 -4.55 -12.25 -5.45
CA LYS A 44 -4.99 -11.40 -4.34
C LYS A 44 -5.62 -12.28 -3.28
N VAL A 45 -5.20 -12.08 -2.04
CA VAL A 45 -5.90 -12.65 -0.89
C VAL A 45 -7.28 -12.00 -0.79
N THR A 46 -8.31 -12.83 -0.78
CA THR A 46 -9.72 -12.43 -0.69
C THR A 46 -10.30 -12.66 0.69
N ASP A 47 -9.79 -13.65 1.42
CA ASP A 47 -10.27 -13.99 2.76
C ASP A 47 -9.17 -14.62 3.65
N TYR A 48 -9.34 -14.47 4.96
CA TYR A 48 -8.56 -15.15 5.98
C TYR A 48 -9.43 -15.44 7.21
N ASP A 49 -9.70 -16.72 7.46
CA ASP A 49 -10.56 -17.17 8.56
C ASP A 49 -9.81 -17.37 9.91
N GLY A 50 -8.50 -17.07 9.94
CA GLY A 50 -7.63 -17.34 11.10
C GLY A 50 -6.78 -18.61 10.96
N GLU A 51 -7.07 -19.47 9.99
CA GLU A 51 -6.33 -20.70 9.71
C GLU A 51 -6.01 -20.89 8.22
N THR A 52 -6.87 -20.40 7.33
CA THR A 52 -6.78 -20.58 5.89
C THR A 52 -6.85 -19.24 5.17
N ILE A 53 -5.84 -18.96 4.35
CA ILE A 53 -5.86 -17.89 3.37
C ILE A 53 -6.56 -18.39 2.11
N THR A 54 -7.49 -17.61 1.57
CA THR A 54 -8.11 -17.85 0.26
C THR A 54 -7.71 -16.74 -0.72
N CYS A 55 -7.33 -17.12 -1.94
CA CYS A 55 -7.02 -16.19 -3.02
C CYS A 55 -8.18 -16.07 -4.03
N ASP A 56 -8.16 -15.03 -4.85
CA ASP A 56 -9.12 -14.77 -5.92
C ASP A 56 -9.14 -15.84 -7.03
N ASP A 57 -8.02 -16.54 -7.23
CA ASP A 57 -7.92 -17.68 -8.15
C ASP A 57 -8.37 -19.02 -7.54
N GLY A 58 -8.88 -19.00 -6.31
CA GLY A 58 -9.32 -20.20 -5.56
C GLY A 58 -8.19 -20.98 -4.87
N THR A 59 -6.93 -20.57 -5.01
CA THR A 59 -5.82 -21.19 -4.26
C THR A 59 -5.99 -20.93 -2.77
N THR A 60 -5.71 -21.93 -1.94
CA THR A 60 -5.75 -21.81 -0.48
C THR A 60 -4.42 -22.17 0.18
N TYR A 61 -4.13 -21.55 1.33
CA TYR A 61 -2.94 -21.81 2.13
C TYR A 61 -3.30 -21.93 3.61
N LYS A 62 -2.90 -23.04 4.25
CA LYS A 62 -3.08 -23.20 5.70
C LYS A 62 -1.95 -22.50 6.44
N THR A 63 -2.29 -21.51 7.27
CA THR A 63 -1.35 -20.80 8.13
C THR A 63 -2.07 -20.13 9.31
N LYS A 64 -1.44 -20.21 10.49
CA LYS A 64 -1.84 -19.43 11.68
C LYS A 64 -1.09 -18.10 11.81
N LYS A 65 -0.20 -17.80 10.87
CA LYS A 65 0.62 -16.58 10.86
C LYS A 65 0.49 -15.89 9.52
N VAL A 66 -0.16 -14.73 9.54
CA VAL A 66 -0.36 -13.88 8.38
C VAL A 66 0.18 -12.49 8.70
N ILE A 67 1.01 -11.96 7.80
CA ILE A 67 1.51 -10.59 7.88
C ILE A 67 0.95 -9.84 6.69
N TRP A 68 0.05 -8.89 6.94
CA TRP A 68 -0.54 -8.06 5.90
C TRP A 68 0.31 -6.83 5.61
N ALA A 69 0.85 -6.75 4.40
CA ALA A 69 1.68 -5.63 3.95
C ALA A 69 1.26 -5.10 2.57
N ALA A 70 0.05 -5.44 2.10
CA ALA A 70 -0.40 -5.15 0.73
C ALA A 70 -0.99 -3.74 0.53
N GLY A 71 -1.15 -2.96 1.60
CA GLY A 71 -1.63 -1.58 1.50
C GLY A 71 -2.01 -0.98 2.85
N ILE A 72 -2.12 0.34 2.87
CA ILE A 72 -2.57 1.14 4.01
C ILE A 72 -3.73 2.04 3.60
N ILE A 73 -4.44 2.58 4.58
CA ILE A 73 -5.49 3.58 4.41
C ILE A 73 -5.26 4.73 5.39
N GLY A 74 -5.76 5.91 5.06
CA GLY A 74 -5.77 7.06 5.97
C GLY A 74 -6.60 6.78 7.22
N ASN A 75 -6.17 7.37 8.33
CA ASN A 75 -6.91 7.28 9.59
C ASN A 75 -8.28 7.99 9.46
N PRO A 76 -9.36 7.41 10.01
CA PRO A 76 -10.67 8.05 9.97
C PRO A 76 -10.64 9.41 10.66
N VAL A 77 -11.16 10.44 9.98
CA VAL A 77 -11.40 11.76 10.54
C VAL A 77 -12.90 12.02 10.51
N ASN A 78 -13.50 12.17 11.68
CA ASN A 78 -14.94 12.43 11.79
C ASN A 78 -15.21 13.94 11.68
N GLY A 79 -16.42 14.30 11.26
CA GLY A 79 -16.87 15.70 11.21
C GLY A 79 -16.51 16.46 9.94
N LEU A 80 -15.77 15.86 9.01
CA LEU A 80 -15.52 16.42 7.68
C LEU A 80 -16.58 15.92 6.68
N SER A 81 -16.87 16.74 5.66
CA SER A 81 -17.77 16.36 4.57
C SER A 81 -17.25 15.10 3.86
N PRO A 82 -18.09 14.11 3.53
CA PRO A 82 -17.69 12.95 2.73
C PRO A 82 -17.03 13.33 1.39
N SER A 83 -17.35 14.50 0.85
CA SER A 83 -16.80 14.99 -0.43
C SER A 83 -15.30 15.28 -0.41
N VAL A 84 -14.70 15.48 0.78
CA VAL A 84 -13.25 15.75 0.87
C VAL A 84 -12.42 14.47 0.94
N PHE A 85 -13.07 13.32 1.10
CA PHE A 85 -12.40 12.02 1.13
C PHE A 85 -12.28 11.44 -0.27
N VAL A 86 -11.13 10.81 -0.53
CA VAL A 86 -10.87 10.06 -1.76
C VAL A 86 -10.51 8.61 -1.44
N ARG A 87 -10.11 7.85 -2.47
CA ARG A 87 -9.67 6.45 -2.35
C ARG A 87 -8.67 6.28 -1.20
N GLY A 88 -8.90 5.25 -0.39
CA GLY A 88 -8.05 4.93 0.75
C GLY A 88 -8.26 5.84 1.97
N LYS A 89 -9.41 6.53 2.08
CA LYS A 89 -9.75 7.44 3.21
C LYS A 89 -8.75 8.59 3.38
N ARG A 90 -8.14 9.02 2.28
CA ARG A 90 -7.24 10.18 2.26
C ARG A 90 -8.05 11.44 2.00
N LEU A 91 -7.56 12.59 2.44
CA LEU A 91 -8.18 13.90 2.29
C LEU A 91 -7.59 14.62 1.08
N LYS A 92 -8.46 15.09 0.17
CA LYS A 92 -8.03 15.89 -0.97
C LYS A 92 -7.58 17.26 -0.51
N VAL A 93 -6.35 17.63 -0.89
CA VAL A 93 -5.75 18.91 -0.51
C VAL A 93 -5.27 19.70 -1.71
N ASN A 94 -5.12 21.00 -1.52
CA ASN A 94 -4.42 21.87 -2.45
C ASN A 94 -2.88 21.78 -2.26
N ARG A 95 -2.13 22.62 -3.00
CA ARG A 95 -0.66 22.66 -2.99
C ARG A 95 -0.02 23.14 -1.68
N PHE A 96 -0.83 23.66 -0.76
CA PHE A 96 -0.44 24.17 0.56
C PHE A 96 -0.92 23.25 1.69
N ASN A 97 -1.24 21.99 1.38
CA ASN A 97 -1.78 20.99 2.32
C ASN A 97 -3.16 21.34 2.91
N GLN A 98 -3.86 22.35 2.42
CA GLN A 98 -5.19 22.72 2.90
C GLN A 98 -6.24 21.76 2.34
N VAL A 99 -7.11 21.27 3.21
CA VAL A 99 -8.23 20.40 2.83
C VAL A 99 -9.20 21.18 1.93
N GLU A 100 -9.62 20.57 0.84
CA GLU A 100 -10.54 21.20 -0.12
C GLU A 100 -11.82 21.69 0.59
N GLY A 101 -12.16 22.97 0.40
CA GLY A 101 -13.31 23.61 1.05
C GLY A 101 -13.03 24.23 2.44
N PHE A 102 -11.81 24.13 2.96
CA PHE A 102 -11.40 24.71 4.24
C PHE A 102 -10.18 25.62 4.07
N SER A 103 -10.09 26.69 4.86
CA SER A 103 -8.94 27.61 4.86
C SER A 103 -7.98 27.36 6.03
N ASP A 104 -8.47 26.75 7.10
CA ASP A 104 -7.82 26.56 8.39
C ASP A 104 -7.57 25.08 8.75
N VAL A 105 -7.99 24.15 7.87
CA VAL A 105 -7.78 22.71 8.05
C VAL A 105 -6.73 22.22 7.07
N PHE A 106 -5.70 21.55 7.60
CA PHE A 106 -4.57 21.04 6.83
C PHE A 106 -4.40 19.53 7.05
N ALA A 107 -4.04 18.81 5.99
CA ALA A 107 -3.78 17.38 6.02
C ALA A 107 -2.41 17.07 5.41
N LEU A 108 -1.56 16.35 6.16
CA LEU A 108 -0.17 16.05 5.79
C LEU A 108 0.13 14.55 5.96
N GLY A 109 1.20 14.08 5.32
CA GLY A 109 1.64 12.68 5.44
C GLY A 109 0.63 11.70 4.85
N ASP A 110 0.44 10.54 5.48
CA ASP A 110 -0.29 9.43 4.88
C ASP A 110 -1.79 9.70 4.66
N ILE A 111 -2.38 10.65 5.40
CA ILE A 111 -3.78 11.04 5.21
C ILE A 111 -3.95 12.04 4.06
N CYS A 112 -2.89 12.73 3.65
CA CYS A 112 -2.93 13.74 2.60
C CYS A 112 -3.05 13.09 1.22
N TYR A 113 -3.91 13.61 0.36
CA TYR A 113 -3.99 13.30 -1.07
C TYR A 113 -3.82 14.60 -1.88
N MET A 114 -2.59 14.86 -2.29
CA MET A 114 -2.21 16.04 -3.07
C MET A 114 -1.89 15.63 -4.50
N GLU A 115 -2.72 16.03 -5.45
CA GLU A 115 -2.48 15.77 -6.87
C GLU A 115 -1.46 16.75 -7.46
N GLN A 116 -0.63 16.24 -8.37
CA GLN A 116 0.31 17.03 -9.18
C GLN A 116 0.43 16.44 -10.59
N PRO A 117 -0.56 16.65 -11.47
CA PRO A 117 -0.43 16.22 -12.85
C PRO A 117 0.78 16.89 -13.53
N PRO A 118 1.54 16.16 -14.39
CA PRO A 118 1.30 14.77 -14.78
C PRO A 118 1.93 13.73 -13.84
N THR A 119 2.90 14.09 -13.00
CA THR A 119 3.76 13.13 -12.28
C THR A 119 3.10 12.45 -11.07
N PHE A 120 2.11 13.09 -10.46
CA PHE A 120 1.34 12.56 -9.33
C PHE A 120 -0.15 12.82 -9.52
N ALA A 121 -0.69 12.41 -10.68
CA ALA A 121 -2.11 12.57 -10.99
C ALA A 121 -3.03 11.85 -9.99
N GLU A 122 -2.57 10.74 -9.38
CA GLU A 122 -3.30 10.00 -8.33
C GLU A 122 -2.78 10.28 -6.91
N GLY A 123 -2.18 11.45 -6.73
CA GLY A 123 -1.61 11.87 -5.46
C GLY A 123 -0.21 11.33 -5.17
N HIS A 124 0.51 12.02 -4.28
CA HIS A 124 1.83 11.57 -3.80
C HIS A 124 1.73 10.25 -3.01
N PRO A 125 2.79 9.41 -3.01
CA PRO A 125 2.80 8.18 -2.23
C PRO A 125 2.85 8.44 -0.72
N GLN A 126 2.29 7.51 0.06
CA GLN A 126 2.26 7.54 1.53
C GLN A 126 3.60 7.05 2.08
N VAL A 127 4.61 7.93 2.09
CA VAL A 127 5.96 7.63 2.56
C VAL A 127 6.51 8.76 3.42
N ALA A 128 7.37 8.41 4.37
CA ALA A 128 7.95 9.36 5.33
C ALA A 128 8.62 10.58 4.67
N GLN A 129 9.33 10.37 3.55
CA GLN A 129 10.00 11.46 2.84
C GLN A 129 9.00 12.51 2.30
N VAL A 130 7.83 12.09 1.83
CA VAL A 130 6.76 13.00 1.37
C VAL A 130 6.19 13.77 2.55
N ALA A 131 5.91 13.10 3.67
CA ALA A 131 5.41 13.74 4.89
C ALA A 131 6.37 14.82 5.40
N ILE A 132 7.68 14.54 5.42
CA ILE A 132 8.72 15.49 5.83
C ILE A 132 8.76 16.70 4.89
N GLN A 133 8.57 16.51 3.59
CA GLN A 133 8.54 17.63 2.63
C GLN A 133 7.28 18.47 2.78
N MET A 134 6.12 17.85 3.00
CA MET A 134 4.85 18.55 3.25
C MET A 134 4.95 19.45 4.49
N ALA A 135 5.64 19.00 5.54
CA ALA A 135 5.80 19.76 6.78
C ALA A 135 6.70 21.00 6.67
N LYS A 136 7.43 21.15 5.56
CA LYS A 136 8.29 22.33 5.29
C LYS A 136 7.57 23.44 4.53
N ILE A 137 6.36 23.16 4.04
CA ILE A 137 5.49 24.10 3.32
C ILE A 137 4.67 24.84 4.36
#